data_AF-A0A258THU2-F1
#
_entry.id   AF-A0A258THU2-F1
#
_cell.length_a   1.000
_cell.length_b   1.000
_cell.length_c   1.000
_cell.angle_alpha   90.00
_cell.angle_beta   90.00
_cell.angle_gamma   90.00
#
_symmetry.space_group_name_H-M   'P 1'
#
loop_
_entity.id
_entity.type
_entity.pdbx_description
1 polymer ?
#
loop_
_entity_poly.entity_id
_entity_poly.type
_entity_poly.pdbx_seq_one_letter_code
_entity_poly.pdbx_strand_id
1 'polypeptide(L)'
;MTDGLDWIGLSGKRAKGKRPDYFDDPAIDRLMSITMALVGEVSVLRQRLDTAERLLEAKGVVSQAEIETYVADADAAYARGVMTKAYIARVMRGVQQAMEAMAVDEKPIEQVSRDLRES
;
A
#
# COMPACT_ATOMS: atom_id res chain seq x y z
N MET A 1 -28.71 4.59 2.90
CA MET A 1 -29.15 3.36 3.58
C MET A 1 -28.14 2.27 3.26
N THR A 2 -27.00 2.28 3.95
CA THR A 2 -25.97 1.23 3.93
C THR A 2 -26.05 0.55 5.28
N ASP A 3 -27.14 -0.20 5.50
CA ASP A 3 -27.36 -0.94 6.72
C ASP A 3 -26.51 -2.23 6.71
N GLY A 4 -25.67 -2.38 7.73
CA GLY A 4 -25.16 -3.68 8.19
C GLY A 4 -24.14 -4.44 7.34
N LEU A 5 -23.80 -4.00 6.12
CA LEU A 5 -22.79 -4.69 5.33
C LEU A 5 -21.38 -4.21 5.69
N ASP A 6 -20.60 -5.07 6.36
CA ASP A 6 -19.16 -4.88 6.55
C ASP A 6 -18.42 -5.11 5.22
N TRP A 7 -18.41 -4.08 4.37
CA TRP A 7 -17.74 -4.11 3.07
C TRP A 7 -16.23 -4.36 3.21
N ILE A 8 -15.62 -3.96 4.32
CA ILE A 8 -14.21 -4.16 4.59
C ILE A 8 -13.94 -5.66 4.81
N GLY A 9 -14.68 -6.31 5.71
CA GLY A 9 -14.57 -7.75 5.94
C GLY A 9 -15.00 -8.59 4.74
N LEU A 10 -15.94 -8.11 3.92
CA LEU A 10 -16.38 -8.79 2.70
C LEU A 10 -15.38 -8.65 1.53
N SER A 11 -14.68 -7.52 1.43
CA SER A 11 -13.64 -7.32 0.39
C SER A 11 -12.48 -8.32 0.50
N GLY A 12 -12.21 -8.81 1.72
CA GLY A 12 -11.15 -9.79 2.01
C GLY A 12 -11.60 -11.24 1.94
N LYS A 13 -12.87 -11.54 1.61
CA LYS A 13 -13.36 -12.92 1.59
C LYS A 13 -12.62 -13.74 0.54
N ARG A 14 -12.01 -14.83 1.00
CA ARG A 14 -11.37 -15.83 0.15
C ARG A 14 -12.38 -16.36 -0.87
N ALA A 15 -12.05 -16.27 -2.15
CA ALA A 15 -12.84 -16.87 -3.22
C ALA A 15 -13.00 -18.38 -2.96
N LYS A 16 -14.19 -18.94 -3.23
CA LYS A 16 -14.50 -20.36 -3.00
C LYS A 16 -13.76 -21.32 -3.95
N GLY A 17 -13.12 -20.80 -5.01
CA GLY A 17 -12.33 -21.58 -5.97
C GLY A 17 -10.84 -21.61 -5.62
N LYS A 18 -10.12 -22.63 -6.14
CA LYS A 18 -8.65 -22.63 -6.13
C LYS A 18 -8.17 -21.42 -6.93
N ARG A 19 -7.35 -20.55 -6.33
CA ARG A 19 -6.70 -19.47 -7.09
C ARG A 19 -5.80 -20.13 -8.14
N PRO A 20 -5.80 -19.67 -9.40
CA PRO A 20 -4.82 -20.17 -10.35
C PRO A 20 -3.43 -19.79 -9.82
N ASP A 21 -2.60 -20.80 -9.61
CA ASP A 21 -1.18 -20.63 -9.29
C ASP A 21 -0.46 -20.59 -10.64
N TYR A 22 0.06 -19.42 -11.03
CA TYR A 22 0.70 -19.23 -12.34
C TYR A 22 2.21 -19.43 -12.27
N PHE A 23 2.81 -19.28 -11.08
CA PHE A 23 4.23 -19.42 -10.85
C PHE A 23 4.52 -20.55 -9.85
N ASP A 24 5.75 -21.08 -9.89
CA ASP A 24 6.20 -22.15 -8.99
C ASP A 24 6.26 -21.70 -7.52
N ASP A 25 6.54 -20.42 -7.28
CA ASP A 25 6.49 -19.81 -5.96
C ASP A 25 5.19 -19.01 -5.77
N PRO A 26 4.26 -19.46 -4.90
CA PRO A 26 3.02 -18.75 -4.60
C PRO A 26 3.21 -17.32 -4.06
N ALA A 27 4.41 -16.96 -3.58
CA ALA A 27 4.74 -15.59 -3.19
C ALA A 27 4.74 -14.64 -4.41
N ILE A 28 5.13 -15.13 -5.60
CA ILE A 28 5.17 -14.33 -6.84
C ILE A 28 3.75 -14.01 -7.29
N ASP A 29 2.84 -14.99 -7.29
CA ASP A 29 1.43 -14.77 -7.61
C ASP A 29 0.77 -13.75 -6.68
N ARG A 30 1.09 -13.80 -5.38
CA ARG A 30 0.59 -12.83 -4.39
C ARG A 30 1.16 -11.44 -4.65
N LEU A 31 2.46 -11.32 -4.91
CA LEU A 31 3.10 -10.04 -5.23
C LEU A 31 2.51 -9.44 -6.51
N MET A 32 2.29 -10.25 -7.53
CA MET A 32 1.68 -9.83 -8.79
C MET A 32 0.24 -9.33 -8.57
N SER A 33 -0.55 -10.05 -7.78
CA SER A 33 -1.91 -9.64 -7.43
C SER A 33 -1.94 -8.31 -6.67
N ILE A 34 -1.03 -8.10 -5.70
CA ILE A 34 -0.89 -6.83 -4.98
C ILE A 34 -0.48 -5.71 -5.94
N THR A 35 0.47 -5.98 -6.82
CA THR A 35 0.96 -5.00 -7.81
C THR A 35 -0.16 -4.58 -8.76
N MET A 36 -0.95 -5.52 -9.27
CA MET A 36 -2.09 -5.20 -10.13
C MET A 36 -3.17 -4.39 -9.41
N ALA A 37 -3.46 -4.71 -8.15
CA ALA A 37 -4.39 -3.91 -7.34
C ALA A 37 -3.88 -2.46 -7.15
N LEU A 38 -2.59 -2.30 -6.82
CA LEU A 38 -1.95 -0.98 -6.70
C LEU A 38 -1.97 -0.20 -8.02
N VAL A 39 -1.72 -0.85 -9.16
CA VAL A 39 -1.81 -0.22 -10.49
C VAL A 39 -3.23 0.29 -10.76
N GLY A 40 -4.25 -0.48 -10.40
CA GLY A 40 -5.65 -0.06 -10.49
C GLY A 40 -5.94 1.20 -9.69
N GLU A 41 -5.55 1.21 -8.41
CA GLU A 41 -5.73 2.37 -7.52
C GLU A 41 -4.96 3.61 -8.02
N VAL A 42 -3.71 3.44 -8.47
CA VAL A 42 -2.92 4.54 -9.05
C VAL A 42 -3.57 5.09 -10.31
N SER A 43 -4.14 4.24 -11.17
CA SER A 43 -4.86 4.67 -12.36
C SER A 43 -6.07 5.54 -12.01
N VAL A 44 -6.88 5.11 -11.03
CA VAL A 44 -8.03 5.89 -10.54
C VAL A 44 -7.60 7.23 -9.95
N LEU A 45 -6.51 7.25 -9.16
CA LEU A 45 -5.97 8.50 -8.61
C LEU A 45 -5.51 9.45 -9.72
N ARG A 46 -4.83 8.96 -10.76
CA ARG A 46 -4.41 9.78 -11.90
C ARG A 46 -5.60 10.35 -12.67
N GLN A 47 -6.65 9.57 -12.89
CA GLN A 47 -7.88 10.03 -13.56
C GLN A 47 -8.60 11.11 -12.74
N ARG A 48 -8.66 10.92 -11.42
CA ARG A 48 -9.24 11.94 -10.51
C ARG A 48 -8.42 13.22 -10.50
N LEU A 49 -7.10 13.13 -10.57
CA LEU A 49 -6.23 14.29 -10.66
C LEU A 49 -6.42 15.03 -11.99
N ASP A 50 -6.39 14.33 -13.14
CA ASP A 50 -6.70 14.94 -14.45
C ASP A 50 -8.07 15.64 -14.46
N THR A 51 -9.08 15.02 -13.86
CA THR A 51 -10.41 15.64 -13.72
C THR A 51 -10.34 16.93 -12.89
N ALA A 52 -9.59 16.94 -11.79
CA ALA A 52 -9.42 18.12 -10.96
C ALA A 52 -8.68 19.25 -11.72
N GLU A 53 -7.60 18.93 -12.43
CA GLU A 53 -6.84 19.87 -13.25
C GLU A 53 -7.70 20.52 -14.34
N ARG A 54 -8.47 19.71 -15.08
CA ARG A 54 -9.40 20.21 -16.11
C ARG A 54 -10.49 21.11 -15.52
N LEU A 55 -11.02 20.77 -14.35
CA LEU A 55 -12.04 21.57 -13.69
C LEU A 55 -11.48 22.91 -13.16
N LEU A 56 -10.22 22.93 -12.69
CA LEU A 56 -9.54 24.15 -12.27
C LEU A 56 -9.26 25.08 -13.46
N GLU A 57 -8.82 24.50 -14.57
CA GLU A 57 -8.55 25.24 -15.82
C GLU A 57 -9.83 25.79 -16.44
N ALA A 58 -10.89 24.99 -16.52
CA ALA A 58 -12.20 25.44 -17.01
C ALA A 58 -12.80 26.57 -16.17
N LYS A 59 -12.43 26.67 -14.89
CA LYS A 59 -12.82 27.75 -13.98
C LYS A 59 -11.86 28.95 -14.00
N GLY A 60 -10.77 28.88 -14.78
CA GLY A 60 -9.75 29.92 -14.86
C GLY A 60 -8.95 30.12 -13.57
N VAL A 61 -8.83 29.08 -12.72
CA VAL A 61 -8.14 29.17 -11.42
C VAL A 61 -6.65 28.84 -11.57
N VAL A 62 -6.34 27.73 -12.24
CA VAL A 62 -4.98 27.27 -12.53
C VAL A 62 -5.03 26.54 -13.88
N SER A 63 -4.09 26.84 -14.78
CA SER A 63 -3.92 26.14 -16.05
C SER A 63 -3.06 24.88 -15.90
N GLN A 64 -3.21 23.91 -16.79
CA GLN A 64 -2.33 22.74 -16.81
C GLN A 64 -0.85 23.13 -17.00
N ALA A 65 -0.58 24.17 -17.79
CA ALA A 65 0.78 24.68 -18.01
C ALA A 65 1.41 25.23 -16.72
N GLU A 66 0.64 25.91 -15.86
CA GLU A 66 1.11 26.38 -14.55
C GLU A 66 1.45 25.21 -13.61
N ILE A 67 0.72 24.10 -13.69
CA ILE A 67 1.02 22.89 -12.92
C ILE A 67 2.31 22.24 -13.40
N GLU A 68 2.48 22.06 -14.71
CA GLU A 68 3.68 21.44 -15.31
C GLU A 68 4.96 22.27 -15.10
N THR A 69 4.82 23.59 -15.00
CA THR A 69 5.95 24.49 -14.78
C THR A 69 6.14 24.88 -13.31
N TYR A 70 5.32 24.34 -12.41
CA TYR A 70 5.40 24.65 -10.99
C TYR A 70 6.73 24.20 -10.39
N VAL A 71 7.47 25.17 -9.83
CA VAL A 71 8.69 24.92 -9.05
C VAL A 71 8.34 25.06 -7.57
N ALA A 72 8.45 23.94 -6.85
CA ALA A 72 8.23 23.93 -5.40
C ALA A 72 9.28 24.80 -4.70
N ASP A 73 8.83 25.62 -3.75
CA ASP A 73 9.73 26.31 -2.82
C ASP A 73 10.32 25.32 -1.79
N ALA A 74 11.23 25.83 -0.96
CA ALA A 74 11.92 25.02 0.05
C ALA A 74 10.94 24.36 1.04
N ASP A 75 9.87 25.05 1.42
CA ASP A 75 8.90 24.56 2.38
C ASP A 75 8.04 23.45 1.79
N ALA A 76 7.55 23.65 0.56
CA ALA A 76 6.81 22.65 -0.20
C ALA A 76 7.66 21.40 -0.50
N ALA A 77 8.93 21.59 -0.86
CA ALA A 77 9.87 20.49 -1.08
C ALA A 77 10.12 19.70 0.22
N TYR A 78 10.33 20.39 1.34
CA TYR A 78 10.50 19.77 2.65
C TYR A 78 9.26 18.99 3.08
N ALA A 79 8.07 19.58 2.97
CA ALA A 79 6.81 18.93 3.31
C ALA A 79 6.58 17.66 2.48
N ARG A 80 6.84 17.71 1.16
CA ARG A 80 6.80 16.53 0.30
C ARG A 80 7.80 15.47 0.74
N GLY A 81 9.03 15.86 1.06
CA GLY A 81 10.05 14.95 1.57
C GLY A 81 9.64 14.22 2.84
N VAL A 82 9.01 14.92 3.80
CA VAL A 82 8.46 14.32 5.02
C VAL A 82 7.33 13.34 4.69
N MET A 83 6.38 13.73 3.84
CA MET A 83 5.28 12.86 3.43
C MET A 83 5.77 11.58 2.73
N THR A 84 6.74 11.70 1.81
CA THR A 84 7.33 10.55 1.12
C THR A 84 8.03 9.62 2.09
N LYS A 85 8.84 10.14 3.02
CA LYS A 85 9.49 9.32 4.05
C LYS A 85 8.47 8.59 4.92
N ALA A 86 7.41 9.26 5.36
CA ALA A 86 6.36 8.65 6.16
C ALA A 86 5.54 7.61 5.38
N TYR A 87 5.36 7.80 4.07
CA TYR A 87 4.72 6.81 3.20
C TYR A 87 5.61 5.57 3.03
N ILE A 88 6.88 5.75 2.69
CA ILE A 88 7.86 4.65 2.55
C ILE A 88 7.97 3.87 3.85
N ALA A 89 8.09 4.54 5.00
CA ALA A 89 8.17 3.87 6.30
C ALA A 89 6.94 2.98 6.59
N ARG A 90 5.73 3.44 6.23
CA ARG A 90 4.50 2.63 6.38
C ARG A 90 4.50 1.41 5.47
N VAL A 91 4.94 1.57 4.22
CA VAL A 91 5.05 0.45 3.27
C VAL A 91 6.11 -0.56 3.72
N MET A 92 7.27 -0.07 4.20
CA MET A 92 8.42 -0.90 4.59
C MET A 92 8.29 -1.54 5.97
N ARG A 93 7.32 -1.14 6.80
CA ARG A 93 7.17 -1.61 8.18
C ARG A 93 7.17 -3.13 8.31
N GLY A 94 6.47 -3.84 7.42
CA GLY A 94 6.42 -5.31 7.46
C GLY A 94 7.78 -5.97 7.18
N VAL A 95 8.56 -5.41 6.26
CA VAL A 95 9.93 -5.87 5.95
C VAL A 95 10.86 -5.59 7.14
N GLN A 96 10.71 -4.42 7.76
CA GLN A 96 11.51 -4.03 8.91
C GLN A 96 11.26 -4.95 10.11
N GLN A 97 10.00 -5.28 10.37
CA GLN A 97 9.61 -6.25 11.41
C GLN A 97 10.14 -7.67 11.12
N ALA A 98 10.13 -8.10 9.85
CA ALA A 98 10.71 -9.38 9.47
C ALA A 98 12.23 -9.40 9.69
N MET A 99 12.94 -8.31 9.37
CA MET A 99 14.37 -8.18 9.64
C MET A 99 14.68 -8.17 11.14
N GLU A 100 13.90 -7.45 11.94
CA GLU A 100 14.04 -7.42 13.40
C GLU A 100 13.84 -8.82 13.99
N ALA A 101 12.81 -9.55 13.57
CA ALA A 101 12.55 -10.93 14.00
C ALA A 101 13.66 -11.93 13.60
N MET A 102 14.37 -11.67 12.50
CA MET A 102 15.53 -12.48 12.09
C MET A 102 16.82 -12.09 12.82
N ALA A 103 16.91 -10.87 13.34
CA ALA A 103 18.06 -10.37 14.08
C ALA A 103 18.01 -10.70 15.59
N VAL A 104 16.82 -10.98 16.12
CA VAL A 104 16.61 -11.44 17.50
C VAL A 104 16.68 -12.98 17.51
N ASP A 105 17.67 -13.54 18.20
CA ASP A 105 17.79 -14.98 18.47
C ASP A 105 16.81 -15.39 19.58
N GLU A 106 15.52 -15.12 19.39
CA GLU A 106 14.45 -15.61 20.26
C GLU A 106 13.84 -16.87 19.66
N LYS A 107 13.94 -17.97 20.41
CA LYS A 107 13.24 -19.21 20.08
C LYS A 107 11.75 -18.90 19.91
N PRO A 108 11.11 -19.36 18.82
CA PRO A 108 9.66 -19.23 18.64
C PRO A 108 8.89 -19.68 19.90
N ILE A 109 7.80 -18.98 20.25
CA ILE A 109 6.97 -19.28 21.42
C ILE A 109 6.53 -20.76 21.46
N GLU A 110 6.31 -21.38 20.30
CA GLU A 110 6.02 -22.81 20.18
C GLU A 110 7.16 -23.71 20.66
N GLN A 111 8.40 -23.31 20.42
CA GLN A 111 9.60 -24.01 20.88
C GLN A 111 9.79 -23.82 22.40
N VAL A 112 9.60 -22.60 22.91
CA VAL A 112 9.66 -22.30 24.35
C VAL A 112 8.58 -23.06 25.13
N SER A 113 7.36 -23.14 24.59
CA SER A 113 6.24 -23.89 25.19
C SER A 113 6.48 -25.39 25.23
N ARG A 114 7.19 -25.94 24.23
CA ARG A 114 7.58 -27.36 24.18
C ARG A 114 8.66 -27.66 25.21
N ASP A 115 9.71 -26.84 25.25
CA ASP A 115 10.82 -26.98 26.20
C ASP A 115 10.33 -26.93 27.67
N LEU A 116 9.32 -26.09 27.97
CA LEU A 116 8.70 -25.99 29.31
C LEU A 116 7.74 -27.12 29.67
N ARG A 117 7.21 -27.86 28.68
CA ARG A 117 6.34 -29.02 28.93
C ARG A 117 7.14 -30.31 29.14
N GLU A 118 8.38 -30.33 28.65
CA GLU A 118 9.29 -31.48 28.74
C GLU A 118 10.27 -31.37 29.94
N SER A 119 10.24 -30.25 30.69
CA SER A 119 10.96 -30.02 31.95
C SER A 119 10.13 -30.34 33.19
#